data_AF-A0AAE8NLH6-F1
#
_entry.id   AF-A0AAE8NLH6-F1
#
_cell.length_a   1.000
_cell.length_b   1.000
_cell.length_c   1.000
_cell.angle_alpha   90.00
_cell.angle_beta   90.00
_cell.angle_gamma   90.00
#
_symmetry.space_group_name_H-M   'P 1'
#
loop_
_entity.id
_entity.type
_entity.pdbx_description
1 polymer ?
#
loop_
_entity_poly.entity_id
_entity_poly.type
_entity_poly.pdbx_seq_one_letter_code
_entity_poly.pdbx_strand_id
1 'polypeptide(L)'
;MSAADRSEILRLVDGGHALDLVDLLLGDSSYRVSPTIEYFPSDDARNAYVMTIEHLRFVSAHGKQDGFVKVGQRVYFAYPEYFRNWLDWGTPGLTQEDLLNYLRGKSITS
;
A
#
# COMPACT_ATOMS: atom_id res chain seq x y z
N MET A 1 7.86 -9.68 -13.49
CA MET A 1 8.27 -9.03 -12.23
C MET A 1 7.63 -9.79 -11.08
N SER A 2 8.34 -10.00 -9.96
CA SER A 2 7.79 -10.71 -8.81
C SER A 2 6.97 -9.77 -7.91
N ALA A 3 6.01 -10.33 -7.19
CA ALA A 3 5.29 -9.64 -6.12
C ALA A 3 6.26 -9.06 -5.10
N ALA A 4 5.90 -7.91 -4.52
CA ALA A 4 6.64 -7.27 -3.46
C ALA A 4 6.53 -8.05 -2.15
N ASP A 5 7.60 -8.06 -1.37
CA ASP A 5 7.71 -8.84 -0.14
C ASP A 5 6.71 -8.34 0.90
N ARG A 6 5.83 -9.26 1.32
CA ARG A 6 4.75 -8.99 2.27
C ARG A 6 5.28 -8.50 3.62
N SER A 7 6.37 -9.10 4.11
CA SER A 7 6.91 -8.78 5.43
C SER A 7 7.56 -7.41 5.46
N GLU A 8 8.26 -7.02 4.40
CA GLU A 8 8.78 -5.66 4.20
C GLU A 8 7.66 -4.63 4.13
N ILE A 9 6.60 -4.90 3.36
CA ILE A 9 5.43 -3.99 3.28
C ILE A 9 4.81 -3.78 4.65
N LEU A 10 4.55 -4.86 5.40
CA LEU A 10 4.02 -4.75 6.75
C LEU A 10 4.94 -3.94 7.65
N ARG A 11 6.26 -4.17 7.59
CA ARG A 11 7.24 -3.41 8.36
C ARG A 11 7.25 -1.92 8.02
N LEU A 12 7.05 -1.56 6.75
CA LEU A 12 6.92 -0.17 6.32
C LEU A 12 5.66 0.49 6.87
N VAL A 13 4.51 -0.21 6.82
CA VAL A 13 3.28 0.27 7.44
C VAL A 13 3.46 0.43 8.96
N ASP A 14 4.17 -0.50 9.60
CA ASP A 14 4.52 -0.44 11.03
C ASP A 14 5.46 0.72 11.37
N GLY A 15 6.40 1.04 10.48
CA GLY A 15 7.35 2.14 10.61
C GLY A 15 6.78 3.53 10.27
N GLY A 16 5.50 3.63 9.91
CA GLY A 16 4.87 4.91 9.55
C GLY A 16 5.07 5.35 8.10
N HIS A 17 5.49 4.44 7.22
CA HIS A 17 5.73 4.68 5.79
C HIS A 17 4.51 4.36 4.90
N ALA A 18 3.30 4.39 5.47
CA ALA A 18 2.08 4.04 4.73
C ALA A 18 1.81 4.99 3.55
N LEU A 19 2.10 6.29 3.68
CA LEU A 19 1.93 7.24 2.59
C LEU A 19 2.96 7.04 1.48
N ASP A 20 4.21 6.69 1.81
CA ASP A 20 5.23 6.38 0.81
C ASP A 20 4.81 5.17 -0.05
N LEU A 21 4.14 4.18 0.55
CA LEU A 21 3.57 3.03 -0.18
C LEU A 21 2.42 3.46 -1.11
N VAL A 22 1.61 4.46 -0.72
CA VAL A 22 0.57 5.02 -1.61
C VAL A 22 1.22 5.68 -2.82
N ASP A 23 2.26 6.49 -2.62
CA ASP A 23 2.97 7.15 -3.73
C ASP A 23 3.62 6.13 -4.66
N LEU A 24 4.18 5.05 -4.10
CA LEU A 24 4.68 3.93 -4.88
C LEU A 24 3.57 3.27 -5.70
N LEU A 25 2.39 2.99 -5.13
CA LEU A 25 1.28 2.35 -5.82
C LEU A 25 0.67 3.22 -6.93
N LEU A 26 0.58 4.52 -6.72
CA LEU A 26 0.01 5.47 -7.67
C LEU A 26 0.98 5.87 -8.79
N GLY A 27 2.28 5.60 -8.63
CA GLY A 27 3.31 6.00 -9.59
C GLY A 27 3.88 7.39 -9.35
N ASP A 28 3.54 8.01 -8.22
CA ASP A 28 4.00 9.36 -7.84
C ASP A 28 5.38 9.34 -7.15
N SER A 29 5.86 8.15 -6.75
CA SER A 29 7.18 7.97 -6.14
C SER A 29 8.31 7.95 -7.15
N SER A 30 9.40 8.68 -6.87
CA SER A 30 10.64 8.64 -7.64
C SER A 30 11.37 7.29 -7.60
N TYR A 31 10.94 6.38 -6.71
CA TYR A 31 11.48 5.03 -6.62
C TYR A 31 10.70 4.00 -7.46
N ARG A 32 9.58 4.40 -8.06
CA ARG A 32 8.82 3.58 -9.00
C ARG A 32 9.65 3.37 -10.28
N VAL A 33 9.93 2.11 -10.60
CA VAL A 33 10.64 1.68 -11.82
C VAL A 33 9.76 0.80 -12.70
N SER A 34 8.72 0.19 -12.14
CA SER A 34 7.73 -0.57 -12.89
C SER A 34 6.65 0.33 -13.50
N PRO A 35 6.08 -0.05 -14.66
CA PRO A 35 4.97 0.67 -15.25
C PRO A 35 3.71 0.62 -14.35
N THR A 36 2.79 1.55 -14.58
CA THR A 36 1.46 1.52 -13.96
C THR A 36 0.74 0.22 -14.33
N ILE A 37 -0.03 -0.33 -13.40
CA ILE A 37 -0.82 -1.53 -13.66
C ILE A 37 -1.92 -1.22 -14.68
N GLU A 38 -1.95 -1.97 -15.78
CA GLU A 38 -2.95 -1.81 -16.85
C GLU A 38 -4.08 -2.84 -16.76
N TYR A 39 -3.85 -3.96 -16.07
CA TYR A 39 -4.77 -5.08 -16.02
C TYR A 39 -4.84 -5.71 -14.62
N PHE A 40 -6.05 -6.03 -14.19
CA PHE A 40 -6.32 -6.82 -12.99
C PHE A 40 -6.96 -8.16 -13.40
N PRO A 41 -6.59 -9.28 -12.74
CA PRO A 41 -7.12 -10.60 -13.07
C PRO A 41 -8.62 -10.76 -12.75
N SER A 42 -9.16 -9.91 -11.87
CA SER A 42 -10.57 -9.89 -11.50
C SER A 42 -10.99 -8.52 -10.93
N ASP A 43 -12.30 -8.30 -10.84
CA ASP A 43 -12.86 -7.13 -10.14
C ASP A 43 -12.48 -7.13 -8.66
N ASP A 44 -12.39 -8.31 -8.02
CA ASP A 44 -11.95 -8.42 -6.63
C ASP A 44 -10.51 -7.98 -6.44
N ALA A 45 -9.61 -8.35 -7.36
CA ALA A 45 -8.22 -7.91 -7.33
C ALA A 45 -8.10 -6.39 -7.53
N ARG A 46 -8.91 -5.82 -8.44
CA ARG A 46 -8.99 -4.37 -8.63
C ARG A 46 -9.52 -3.67 -7.37
N ASN A 47 -10.58 -4.19 -6.77
CA ASN A 47 -11.19 -3.62 -5.56
C ASN A 47 -10.20 -3.69 -4.38
N ALA A 48 -9.50 -4.82 -4.21
CA ALA A 48 -8.46 -4.96 -3.20
C ALA A 48 -7.35 -3.91 -3.36
N TYR A 49 -6.90 -3.65 -4.58
CA TYR A 49 -5.93 -2.59 -4.88
C TYR A 49 -6.44 -1.19 -4.53
N VAL A 50 -7.63 -0.81 -4.99
CA VAL A 50 -8.20 0.52 -4.73
C VAL A 50 -8.41 0.74 -3.24
N MET A 51 -9.00 -0.23 -2.56
CA MET A 51 -9.29 -0.12 -1.13
C MET A 51 -8.03 -0.22 -0.26
N THR A 52 -6.95 -0.84 -0.76
CA THR A 52 -5.62 -0.79 -0.13
C THR A 52 -5.09 0.63 -0.08
N ILE A 53 -5.19 1.40 -1.17
CA ILE A 53 -4.75 2.79 -1.20
C ILE A 53 -5.51 3.60 -0.14
N GLU A 54 -6.82 3.44 -0.06
CA GLU A 54 -7.64 4.11 0.95
C GLU A 54 -7.30 3.66 2.39
N HIS A 55 -7.01 2.38 2.59
CA HIS A 55 -6.53 1.89 3.89
C HIS A 55 -5.19 2.51 4.30
N LEU A 56 -4.22 2.57 3.39
CA LEU A 56 -2.90 3.13 3.68
C LEU A 56 -2.99 4.64 3.96
N ARG A 57 -3.83 5.37 3.23
CA ARG A 57 -4.16 6.79 3.52
C ARG A 57 -4.76 6.96 4.90
N PHE A 58 -5.71 6.11 5.27
CA PHE A 58 -6.28 6.09 6.62
C PHE A 58 -5.19 5.85 7.67
N VAL A 59 -4.36 4.82 7.49
CA VAL A 59 -3.28 4.47 8.44
C VAL A 59 -2.28 5.61 8.59
N SER A 60 -1.90 6.26 7.49
CA SER A 60 -1.00 7.42 7.55
C SER A 60 -1.60 8.60 8.31
N ALA A 61 -2.90 8.84 8.18
CA ALA A 61 -3.56 10.01 8.79
C ALA A 61 -4.01 9.76 10.23
N HIS A 62 -4.34 8.51 10.57
CA HIS A 62 -5.08 8.16 11.78
C HIS A 62 -4.47 6.99 12.57
N GLY A 63 -3.36 6.41 12.11
CA GLY A 63 -2.77 5.20 12.69
C GLY A 63 -3.60 3.94 12.42
N LYS A 64 -3.22 2.84 13.07
CA LYS A 64 -3.77 1.49 12.81
C LYS A 64 -4.96 1.11 13.68
N GLN A 65 -5.75 2.10 14.08
CA GLN A 65 -6.90 1.82 14.93
C GLN A 65 -7.99 1.06 14.17
N ASP A 66 -8.67 0.16 14.89
CA ASP A 66 -9.79 -0.58 14.35
C ASP A 66 -11.04 0.32 14.24
N GLY A 67 -11.81 0.10 13.16
CA GLY A 67 -13.09 0.80 12.96
C GLY A 67 -12.96 2.15 12.24
N PHE A 68 -13.84 3.08 12.60
CA PHE A 68 -13.93 4.39 11.96
C PHE A 68 -13.44 5.51 12.87
N VAL A 69 -12.95 6.58 12.26
CA VAL A 69 -12.51 7.81 12.94
C VAL A 69 -13.42 8.94 12.51
N LYS A 70 -13.94 9.68 13.49
CA LYS A 70 -14.74 10.87 13.23
C LYS A 70 -13.90 12.12 13.46
N VAL A 71 -13.69 12.92 12.42
CA VAL A 71 -13.02 14.23 12.51
C VAL A 71 -14.03 15.30 12.09
N GLY A 72 -14.54 16.05 13.07
CA GLY A 72 -15.63 16.99 12.86
C GLY A 72 -16.90 16.29 12.36
N GLN A 73 -17.35 16.65 11.16
CA GLN A 73 -18.51 16.01 10.51
C GLN A 73 -18.12 14.87 9.55
N ARG A 74 -16.83 14.60 9.35
CA ARG A 74 -16.36 13.57 8.43
C ARG A 74 -16.09 12.27 9.17
N VAL A 75 -16.38 11.15 8.51
CA VAL A 75 -16.11 9.79 8.98
C VAL A 75 -15.12 9.14 8.03
N TYR A 76 -14.05 8.58 8.59
CA TYR A 76 -12.98 7.90 7.88
C TYR A 76 -12.96 6.44 8.29
N PHE A 77 -12.70 5.53 7.35
CA PHE A 77 -12.72 4.09 7.60
C PHE A 77 -11.38 3.46 7.23
N ALA A 78 -10.94 2.51 8.06
CA ALA A 78 -9.88 1.59 7.67
C ALA A 78 -10.47 0.45 6.82
N TYR A 79 -9.68 -0.06 5.86
CA TYR A 79 -10.04 -1.22 5.04
C TYR A 79 -9.00 -2.36 5.16
N PRO A 80 -8.73 -2.88 6.37
CA PRO A 80 -7.66 -3.86 6.60
C PRO A 80 -7.89 -5.19 5.86
N GLU A 81 -9.15 -5.57 5.63
CA GLU A 81 -9.47 -6.81 4.91
C GLU A 81 -9.08 -6.72 3.43
N TYR A 82 -9.33 -5.59 2.79
CA TYR A 82 -8.91 -5.35 1.41
C TYR A 82 -7.39 -5.26 1.28
N PHE A 83 -6.72 -4.68 2.27
CA PHE A 83 -5.25 -4.67 2.34
C PHE A 83 -4.67 -6.07 2.43
N ARG A 84 -5.22 -6.92 3.31
CA ARG A 84 -4.85 -8.34 3.40
C ARG A 84 -5.08 -9.06 2.07
N ASN A 85 -6.26 -8.87 1.46
CA ASN A 85 -6.56 -9.49 0.18
C ASN A 85 -5.58 -9.04 -0.92
N TRP A 86 -5.19 -7.77 -0.95
CA TRP A 86 -4.20 -7.25 -1.90
C TRP A 86 -2.81 -7.89 -1.72
N LEU A 87 -2.38 -8.11 -0.47
CA LEU A 87 -1.16 -8.87 -0.18
C LEU A 87 -1.28 -10.31 -0.70
N ASP A 88 -2.41 -10.96 -0.47
CA ASP A 88 -2.65 -12.35 -0.85
C ASP A 88 -2.77 -12.52 -2.40
N TRP A 89 -3.14 -11.45 -3.12
CA TRP A 89 -3.11 -11.38 -4.59
C TRP A 89 -1.73 -11.13 -5.19
N GLY A 90 -0.67 -11.06 -4.38
CA GLY A 90 0.69 -10.82 -4.86
C GLY A 90 0.95 -9.36 -5.22
N THR A 91 0.39 -8.44 -4.44
CA THR A 91 0.67 -7.00 -4.46
C THR A 91 0.55 -6.36 -5.85
N PRO A 92 -0.56 -6.55 -6.59
CA PRO A 92 -0.73 -5.95 -7.91
C PRO A 92 -0.50 -4.44 -7.84
N GLY A 93 0.27 -3.91 -8.79
CA GLY A 93 0.65 -2.49 -8.84
C GLY A 93 1.91 -2.14 -8.04
N LEU A 94 2.50 -3.06 -7.28
CA LEU A 94 3.79 -2.88 -6.61
C LEU A 94 4.68 -4.11 -6.82
N THR A 95 5.81 -3.92 -7.47
CA THR A 95 6.76 -5.01 -7.73
C THR A 95 7.84 -5.07 -6.65
N GLN A 96 8.50 -6.23 -6.52
CA GLN A 96 9.67 -6.35 -5.64
C GLN A 96 10.78 -5.35 -5.99
N GLU A 97 10.92 -5.00 -7.27
CA GLU A 97 11.94 -4.06 -7.72
C GLU A 97 11.66 -2.64 -7.23
N ASP A 98 10.41 -2.19 -7.32
CA ASP A 98 9.99 -0.88 -6.78
C ASP A 98 10.26 -0.81 -5.28
N LEU A 99 9.88 -1.87 -4.55
CA LEU A 99 10.07 -1.95 -3.11
C LEU A 99 11.56 -1.92 -2.72
N LEU A 100 12.41 -2.71 -3.39
CA LEU A 100 13.84 -2.71 -3.14
C LEU A 100 14.49 -1.38 -3.47
N ASN A 101 14.06 -0.72 -4.55
CA ASN A 101 14.56 0.60 -4.93
C ASN A 101 14.23 1.64 -3.85
N TYR A 102 13.00 1.62 -3.34
CA TYR A 102 12.56 2.47 -2.23
C TYR A 102 13.39 2.22 -0.95
N LEU A 103 13.53 0.96 -0.52
CA LEU A 103 14.25 0.60 0.71
C LEU A 103 15.71 1.06 0.66
N ARG A 104 16.40 0.82 -0.48
CA ARG A 104 17.77 1.30 -0.72
C ARG A 104 17.86 2.81 -0.71
N GLY A 105 16.93 3.47 -1.40
CA GLY A 105 16.93 4.92 -1.54
C GLY A 105 16.67 5.68 -0.24
N LYS A 106 15.87 5.11 0.67
CA LYS A 106 15.58 5.69 1.99
C LYS A 106 16.55 5.24 3.08
N SER A 107 17.51 4.36 2.77
CA SER A 107 18.37 3.69 3.75
C SER A 107 17.59 2.99 4.87
N ILE A 108 16.36 2.56 4.57
CA ILE A 108 15.54 1.75 5.48
C ILE A 108 16.10 0.34 5.36
N THR A 109 17.03 0.02 6.26
CA THR A 109 17.69 -1.29 6.32
C THR A 109 17.00 -2.16 7.36
N SER A 110 16.89 -3.45 7.06
CA SER A 110 16.40 -4.51 7.96
C SER A 110 17.35 -4.73 9.13
#